data_AF-A0A6G4R8M6-F1
#
_entry.id   AF-A0A6G4R8M6-F1
#
_cell.length_a   1.000
_cell.length_b   1.000
_cell.length_c   1.000
_cell.angle_alpha   90.00
_cell.angle_beta   90.00
_cell.angle_gamma   90.00
#
_symmetry.space_group_name_H-M   'P 1'
#
loop_
_entity.id
_entity.type
_entity.pdbx_description
1 polymer ?
#
loop_
_entity_poly.entity_id
_entity_poly.type
_entity_poly.pdbx_seq_one_letter_code
_entity_poly.pdbx_strand_id
1 'polypeptide(L)'
;MRADSLLQGIRRIDRQGEQLLSLRTFSGVELGHRIDATMDALVDLAELLRAGAPFPPRVELVSNAGGGRSSRTNVTNPNCTDADRDEFPLVRRVLETSYERGGATTDQLDPGIANRVVTDERFETVDSWVLVPLSGAEPYASNWRPVIETLSARLDRIVEDFRRIVRRVRAAETDRLLINGCEAVVEMLETLLLVVQRADADSRYVRNRTDQRQGELLSTIEQATTQLQPQSNDNA
;
A
#
# COMPACT_ATOMS: atom_id res chain seq x y z
N MET A 1 -5.69 -12.25 -2.53
CA MET A 1 -4.38 -11.90 -3.13
C MET A 1 -3.37 -11.70 -2.01
N ARG A 2 -2.05 -11.72 -2.25
CA ARG A 2 -1.01 -11.47 -1.23
C ARG A 2 -0.15 -10.27 -1.63
N ALA A 3 0.19 -9.41 -0.67
CA ALA A 3 1.07 -8.27 -0.92
C ALA A 3 2.48 -8.70 -1.37
N ASP A 4 2.95 -9.82 -0.83
CA ASP A 4 4.26 -10.39 -1.15
C ASP A 4 4.41 -10.68 -2.65
N SER A 5 3.35 -11.12 -3.33
CA SER A 5 3.38 -11.35 -4.78
C SER A 5 3.59 -10.06 -5.57
N LEU A 6 2.94 -8.96 -5.16
CA LEU A 6 3.12 -7.65 -5.78
C LEU A 6 4.53 -7.10 -5.53
N LEU A 7 4.99 -7.18 -4.29
CA LEU A 7 6.33 -6.72 -3.90
C LEU A 7 7.43 -7.53 -4.58
N GLN A 8 7.24 -8.83 -4.75
CA GLN A 8 8.19 -9.68 -5.46
C GLN A 8 8.28 -9.32 -6.95
N GLY A 9 7.15 -9.00 -7.59
CA GLY A 9 7.11 -8.49 -8.96
C GLY A 9 7.91 -7.18 -9.11
N ILE A 10 7.63 -6.20 -8.24
CA ILE A 10 8.36 -4.93 -8.21
C ILE A 10 9.85 -5.15 -7.95
N ARG A 11 10.22 -6.00 -6.99
CA ARG A 11 11.62 -6.28 -6.67
C ARG A 11 12.34 -6.99 -7.82
N ARG A 12 11.64 -7.78 -8.63
CA ARG A 12 12.22 -8.40 -9.83
C ARG A 12 12.59 -7.33 -10.85
N ILE A 13 11.69 -6.38 -11.10
CA ILE A 13 11.91 -5.24 -11.99
C ILE A 13 13.07 -4.36 -11.49
N ASP A 14 13.05 -4.02 -10.20
CA ASP A 14 14.09 -3.22 -9.55
C ASP A 14 15.49 -3.85 -9.73
N ARG A 15 15.61 -5.16 -9.43
CA ARG A 15 16.86 -5.90 -9.65
C ARG A 15 17.33 -5.88 -11.10
N GLN A 16 16.42 -5.92 -12.08
CA GLN A 16 16.83 -5.77 -13.48
C GLN A 16 17.34 -4.36 -13.75
N GLY A 17 16.68 -3.33 -13.23
CA GLY A 17 17.14 -1.94 -13.31
C GLY A 17 18.53 -1.74 -12.71
N GLU A 18 18.76 -2.22 -11.48
CA GLU A 18 20.08 -2.17 -10.82
C GLU A 18 21.16 -2.87 -11.65
N GLN A 19 20.86 -4.06 -12.16
CA GLN A 19 21.79 -4.84 -12.98
C GLN A 19 22.11 -4.11 -14.29
N LEU A 20 21.12 -3.51 -14.95
CA LEU A 20 21.31 -2.69 -16.15
C LEU A 20 22.13 -1.43 -15.86
N LEU A 21 21.91 -0.77 -14.73
CA LEU A 21 22.71 0.38 -14.31
C LEU A 21 24.15 -0.01 -13.96
N SER A 22 24.38 -1.23 -13.48
CA SER A 22 25.73 -1.73 -13.17
C SER A 22 26.57 -2.03 -14.43
N LEU A 23 25.94 -2.20 -15.60
CA LEU A 23 26.65 -2.47 -16.84
C LEU A 23 27.53 -1.28 -17.22
N ARG A 24 28.80 -1.56 -17.53
CA ARG A 24 29.77 -0.56 -18.00
C ARG A 24 29.58 -0.22 -19.48
N THR A 25 29.18 -1.21 -20.27
CA THR A 25 28.94 -1.09 -21.72
C THR A 25 27.63 -1.77 -22.09
N PHE A 26 26.81 -1.10 -22.91
CA PHE A 26 25.53 -1.63 -23.41
C PHE A 26 25.77 -2.36 -24.72
N SER A 27 26.33 -3.57 -24.64
CA SER A 27 26.61 -4.39 -25.81
C SER A 27 26.27 -5.84 -25.54
N GLY A 28 25.63 -6.50 -26.51
CA GLY A 28 25.34 -7.93 -26.48
C GLY A 28 23.90 -8.27 -26.13
N VAL A 29 23.59 -9.57 -26.24
CA VAL A 29 22.23 -10.14 -26.10
C VAL A 29 21.70 -10.02 -24.67
N GLU A 30 22.58 -9.85 -23.68
CA GLU A 30 22.24 -9.74 -22.27
C GLU A 30 21.32 -8.54 -21.96
N LEU A 31 21.50 -7.41 -22.66
CA LEU A 31 20.64 -6.24 -22.50
C LEU A 31 19.21 -6.54 -22.97
N GLY A 32 19.06 -7.18 -24.13
CA GLY A 32 17.75 -7.58 -24.66
C GLY A 32 17.00 -8.51 -23.71
N HIS A 33 17.65 -9.58 -23.26
CA HIS A 33 17.04 -10.53 -22.33
C HIS A 33 16.57 -9.89 -21.01
N ARG A 34 17.29 -8.88 -20.52
CA ARG A 34 16.92 -8.15 -19.29
C ARG A 34 15.72 -7.24 -19.51
N ILE A 35 15.63 -6.60 -20.66
CA ILE A 35 14.47 -5.79 -21.06
C ILE A 35 13.24 -6.70 -21.18
N ASP A 36 13.35 -7.82 -21.89
CA ASP A 36 12.27 -8.80 -22.05
C ASP A 36 11.79 -9.34 -20.70
N ALA A 37 12.73 -9.76 -19.84
CA ALA A 37 12.41 -10.24 -18.50
C ALA A 37 11.75 -9.17 -17.60
N THR A 38 12.01 -7.88 -17.87
CA THR A 38 11.37 -6.76 -17.18
C THR A 38 9.95 -6.55 -17.70
N MET A 39 9.74 -6.61 -19.01
CA MET A 39 8.41 -6.53 -19.62
C MET A 39 7.51 -7.68 -19.13
N ASP A 40 8.02 -8.91 -19.11
CA ASP A 40 7.29 -10.07 -18.57
C ASP A 40 6.85 -9.84 -17.12
N ALA A 41 7.76 -9.35 -16.28
CA ALA A 41 7.46 -9.05 -14.88
C ALA A 41 6.42 -7.92 -14.71
N LEU A 42 6.41 -6.94 -15.62
CA LEU A 42 5.41 -5.87 -15.64
C LEU A 42 4.03 -6.40 -16.07
N VAL A 43 3.99 -7.31 -17.04
CA VAL A 43 2.75 -7.98 -17.47
C VAL A 43 2.19 -8.84 -16.33
N ASP A 44 3.03 -9.65 -15.69
CA ASP A 44 2.64 -10.45 -14.52
C ASP A 44 2.07 -9.55 -13.41
N LEU A 45 2.70 -8.40 -13.16
CA LEU A 45 2.25 -7.46 -12.14
C LEU A 45 0.92 -6.79 -12.51
N ALA A 46 0.72 -6.45 -13.78
CA ALA A 46 -0.55 -5.93 -14.28
C ALA A 46 -1.68 -6.96 -14.11
N GLU A 47 -1.42 -8.23 -14.42
CA GLU A 47 -2.37 -9.32 -14.21
C GLU A 47 -2.66 -9.56 -12.73
N LEU A 48 -1.66 -9.48 -11.84
CA LEU A 48 -1.88 -9.55 -10.40
C LEU A 48 -2.78 -8.41 -9.90
N LEU A 49 -2.53 -7.17 -10.33
CA LEU A 49 -3.37 -6.04 -9.96
C LEU A 49 -4.79 -6.15 -10.53
N ARG A 50 -4.92 -6.68 -11.76
CA ARG A 50 -6.21 -6.98 -12.38
C ARG A 50 -6.97 -8.05 -11.62
N ALA A 51 -6.32 -9.14 -11.22
CA ALA A 51 -6.91 -10.23 -10.43
C ALA A 51 -7.22 -9.82 -8.99
N GLY A 52 -6.47 -8.86 -8.45
CA GLY A 52 -6.74 -8.22 -7.17
C GLY A 52 -7.90 -7.22 -7.20
N ALA A 53 -8.43 -6.91 -8.39
CA ALA A 53 -9.58 -6.03 -8.53
C ALA A 53 -10.90 -6.77 -8.22
N PRO A 54 -11.87 -6.12 -7.55
CA PRO A 54 -11.83 -4.72 -7.15
C PRO A 54 -10.90 -4.48 -5.95
N PHE A 55 -10.07 -3.44 -6.06
CA PHE A 55 -9.53 -2.75 -4.88
C PHE A 55 -10.72 -2.48 -3.94
N PRO A 56 -10.56 -2.67 -2.62
CA PRO A 56 -11.66 -2.86 -1.67
C PRO A 56 -12.86 -1.97 -2.00
N PRO A 57 -14.04 -2.54 -2.32
CA PRO A 57 -15.25 -1.75 -2.39
C PRO A 57 -15.53 -1.16 -1.01
N ARG A 58 -16.10 0.04 -1.03
CA ARG A 58 -16.47 0.84 0.14
C ARG A 58 -17.16 -0.05 1.17
N VAL A 59 -16.54 -0.25 2.33
CA VAL A 59 -17.25 -0.81 3.48
C VAL A 59 -18.20 0.29 3.94
N GLU A 60 -19.43 0.28 3.43
CA GLU A 60 -20.55 0.82 4.18
C GLU A 60 -20.63 -0.02 5.45
N LEU A 61 -20.02 0.48 6.53
CA LEU A 61 -20.31 0.04 7.88
C LEU A 61 -21.80 0.25 8.09
N VAL A 62 -22.58 -0.79 7.81
CA VAL A 62 -23.93 -0.91 8.34
C VAL A 62 -23.74 -1.11 9.83
N SER A 63 -23.66 0.01 10.55
CA SER A 63 -23.66 0.05 11.99
C SER A 63 -24.96 -0.57 12.48
N ASN A 64 -24.91 -1.85 12.83
CA ASN A 64 -25.89 -2.48 13.71
C ASN A 64 -25.73 -1.84 15.09
N ALA A 65 -26.39 -0.70 15.28
CA ALA A 65 -26.60 -0.10 16.58
C ALA A 65 -27.51 -1.03 17.39
N GLY A 66 -26.94 -1.64 18.43
CA GLY A 66 -27.64 -2.64 19.24
C GLY A 66 -27.06 -2.82 20.64
N GLY A 67 -26.78 -1.71 21.35
CA GLY A 67 -26.94 -1.59 22.80
C GLY A 67 -25.96 -2.34 23.73
N GLY A 68 -25.09 -1.59 24.41
CA GLY A 68 -24.29 -2.14 25.51
C GLY A 68 -23.43 -1.10 26.22
N ARG A 69 -24.07 -0.24 27.03
CA ARG A 69 -23.47 0.72 27.97
C ARG A 69 -22.18 0.22 28.65
N SER A 70 -21.11 1.01 28.58
CA SER A 70 -20.21 1.22 29.73
C SER A 70 -19.44 2.55 29.64
N SER A 71 -19.86 3.45 30.52
CA SER A 71 -19.06 4.42 31.30
C SER A 71 -17.94 5.21 30.62
N ARG A 72 -18.31 6.46 30.32
CA ARG A 72 -17.46 7.66 30.20
C ARG A 72 -16.43 7.74 31.33
N THR A 73 -15.17 7.95 30.96
CA THR A 73 -14.28 8.87 31.69
C THR A 73 -13.93 10.03 30.75
N ASN A 74 -14.32 11.23 31.18
CA ASN A 74 -14.03 12.49 30.51
C ASN A 74 -12.53 12.78 30.59
N VAL A 75 -11.86 12.87 29.44
CA VAL A 75 -10.64 13.67 29.30
C VAL A 75 -10.80 14.53 28.06
N THR A 76 -11.09 15.80 28.30
CA THR A 76 -10.98 16.86 27.30
C THR A 76 -9.50 17.07 27.01
N ASN A 77 -9.05 16.79 25.78
CA ASN A 77 -7.72 17.18 25.33
C ASN A 77 -7.82 17.83 23.94
N PRO A 78 -7.59 19.15 23.80
CA PRO A 78 -7.46 19.80 22.51
C PRO A 78 -5.98 19.73 22.11
N ASN A 79 -5.59 18.62 21.49
CA ASN A 79 -4.31 18.55 20.79
C ASN A 79 -4.43 17.50 19.69
N CYS A 80 -4.92 17.95 18.53
CA CYS A 80 -4.72 17.28 17.26
C CYS A 80 -3.24 17.42 16.86
N THR A 81 -2.36 16.76 17.60
CA THR A 81 -1.02 16.46 17.12
C THR A 81 -1.14 15.35 16.08
N ASP A 82 -0.36 15.47 15.02
CA ASP A 82 0.00 14.59 13.88
C ASP A 82 0.20 13.07 14.17
N ALA A 83 -0.35 12.53 15.26
CA ALA A 83 -0.22 11.17 15.77
C ALA A 83 -1.19 10.16 15.11
N ASP A 84 -2.12 10.62 14.27
CA ASP A 84 -3.01 9.77 13.46
C ASP A 84 -2.34 9.26 12.17
N ARG A 85 -1.05 9.61 11.94
CA ARG A 85 -0.33 9.32 10.70
C ARG A 85 0.28 7.93 10.61
N ASP A 86 0.37 7.18 11.72
CA ASP A 86 0.99 5.85 11.78
C ASP A 86 0.03 4.78 12.33
N GLU A 87 -1.12 4.59 11.67
CA GLU A 87 -2.05 3.48 11.95
C GLU A 87 -1.52 2.12 11.41
N PHE A 88 -0.49 2.14 10.55
CA PHE A 88 0.03 0.95 9.87
C PHE A 88 1.55 0.64 10.02
N PRO A 89 2.26 1.04 11.10
CA PRO A 89 3.72 0.85 11.20
C PRO A 89 4.10 -0.63 11.19
N LEU A 90 3.23 -1.51 11.71
CA LEU A 90 3.46 -2.95 11.72
C LEU A 90 3.45 -3.54 10.31
N VAL A 91 2.38 -3.27 9.53
CA VAL A 91 2.26 -3.75 8.15
C VAL A 91 3.37 -3.17 7.28
N ARG A 92 3.64 -1.87 7.38
CA ARG A 92 4.73 -1.22 6.62
C ARG A 92 6.08 -1.88 6.91
N ARG A 93 6.40 -2.19 8.17
CA ARG A 93 7.67 -2.82 8.52
C ARG A 93 7.81 -4.25 7.99
N VAL A 94 6.72 -5.02 7.98
CA VAL A 94 6.67 -6.35 7.36
C VAL A 94 6.87 -6.24 5.85
N LEU A 95 6.19 -5.30 5.18
CA LEU A 95 6.33 -5.06 3.74
C LEU A 95 7.76 -4.61 3.36
N GLU A 96 8.37 -3.73 4.14
CA GLU A 96 9.77 -3.32 3.97
C GLU A 96 10.72 -4.53 4.08
N THR A 97 10.57 -5.32 5.13
CA THR A 97 11.40 -6.52 5.35
C THR A 97 11.21 -7.52 4.22
N SER A 98 9.95 -7.77 3.82
CA SER A 98 9.61 -8.67 2.73
C SER A 98 10.21 -8.20 1.41
N TYR A 99 10.12 -6.91 1.11
CA TYR A 99 10.72 -6.33 -0.08
C TYR A 99 12.25 -6.45 -0.10
N GLU A 100 12.93 -6.17 1.01
CA GLU A 100 14.40 -6.19 1.11
C GLU A 100 14.99 -7.60 1.12
N ARG A 101 14.29 -8.58 1.70
CA ARG A 101 14.80 -9.95 1.88
C ARG A 101 14.15 -11.02 0.99
N GLY A 102 13.03 -10.68 0.34
CA GLY A 102 12.34 -11.52 -0.63
C GLY A 102 11.27 -12.36 0.06
N GLY A 103 10.76 -11.85 1.17
CA GLY A 103 10.06 -12.60 2.19
C GLY A 103 10.28 -12.01 3.57
N ALA A 104 9.22 -11.95 4.38
CA ALA A 104 9.33 -11.69 5.79
C ALA A 104 9.13 -13.01 6.55
N THR A 105 10.06 -13.35 7.42
CA THR A 105 9.92 -14.48 8.35
C THR A 105 10.01 -13.97 9.78
N THR A 106 9.35 -14.66 10.71
CA THR A 106 9.25 -14.25 12.12
C THR A 106 10.60 -14.08 12.82
N ASP A 107 11.62 -14.85 12.42
CA ASP A 107 13.01 -14.78 12.88
C ASP A 107 13.78 -13.58 12.32
N GLN A 108 13.33 -13.00 11.20
CA GLN A 108 13.95 -11.82 10.59
C GLN A 108 13.39 -10.51 11.15
N LEU A 109 12.25 -10.56 11.84
CA LEU A 109 11.63 -9.42 12.48
C LEU A 109 12.23 -9.24 13.88
N ASP A 110 12.24 -7.98 14.36
CA ASP A 110 12.51 -7.69 15.77
C ASP A 110 11.54 -8.49 16.64
N PRO A 111 11.99 -9.16 17.73
CA PRO A 111 11.12 -9.89 18.65
C PRO A 111 9.84 -9.15 19.05
N GLY A 112 9.90 -7.82 19.26
CA GLY A 112 8.72 -7.01 19.58
C GLY A 112 7.70 -6.92 18.42
N ILE A 113 8.19 -6.94 17.19
CA ILE A 113 7.39 -6.92 15.95
C ILE A 113 6.84 -8.31 15.65
N ALA A 114 7.67 -9.35 15.77
CA ALA A 114 7.28 -10.73 15.57
C ALA A 114 6.11 -11.13 16.48
N ASN A 115 6.18 -10.79 17.77
CA ASN A 115 5.10 -11.07 18.73
C ASN A 115 3.78 -10.38 18.34
N ARG A 116 3.86 -9.13 17.88
CA ARG A 116 2.67 -8.37 17.45
C ARG A 116 2.05 -8.96 16.18
N VAL A 117 2.87 -9.36 15.21
CA VAL A 117 2.43 -10.00 13.97
C VAL A 117 1.66 -11.29 14.25
N VAL A 118 2.14 -12.13 15.17
CA VAL A 118 1.49 -13.41 15.52
C VAL A 118 0.09 -13.19 16.11
N THR A 119 -0.14 -12.06 16.78
CA THR A 119 -1.42 -11.74 17.43
C THR A 119 -2.35 -10.87 16.60
N ASP A 120 -1.88 -10.31 15.48
CA ASP A 120 -2.63 -9.34 14.68
C ASP A 120 -3.33 -10.04 13.51
N GLU A 121 -4.66 -9.99 13.49
CA GLU A 121 -5.52 -10.70 12.54
C GLU A 121 -5.31 -10.26 11.08
N ARG A 122 -4.60 -9.16 10.84
CA ARG A 122 -4.25 -8.68 9.50
C ARG A 122 -3.16 -9.51 8.82
N PHE A 123 -2.49 -10.41 9.54
CA PHE A 123 -1.40 -11.24 9.01
C PHE A 123 -1.78 -12.72 9.01
N GLU A 124 -1.21 -13.46 8.05
CA GLU A 124 -1.22 -14.92 8.07
C GLU A 124 0.21 -15.40 8.33
N THR A 125 0.37 -16.37 9.24
CA THR A 125 1.69 -17.01 9.49
C THR A 125 1.67 -18.45 9.00
N VAL A 126 2.58 -18.81 8.08
CA VAL A 126 2.70 -20.17 7.52
C VAL A 126 4.17 -20.58 7.55
N ASP A 127 4.52 -21.66 8.25
CA ASP A 127 5.91 -22.18 8.32
C ASP A 127 6.95 -21.10 8.65
N SER A 128 6.65 -20.22 9.61
CA SER A 128 7.45 -19.05 10.01
C SER A 128 7.44 -17.86 9.04
N TRP A 129 6.83 -17.98 7.87
CA TRP A 129 6.59 -16.87 6.94
C TRP A 129 5.45 -16.01 7.42
N VAL A 130 5.68 -14.70 7.36
CA VAL A 130 4.67 -13.67 7.61
C VAL A 130 4.14 -13.21 6.27
N LEU A 131 2.85 -13.41 6.06
CA LEU A 131 2.14 -13.03 4.84
C LEU A 131 1.22 -11.86 5.14
N VAL A 132 1.07 -10.97 4.16
CA VAL A 132 0.11 -9.85 4.23
C VAL A 132 -1.00 -10.11 3.21
N PRO A 133 -2.14 -10.69 3.63
CA PRO A 133 -3.27 -10.92 2.74
C PRO A 133 -3.91 -9.61 2.31
N LEU A 134 -4.43 -9.61 1.09
CA LEU A 134 -5.16 -8.51 0.49
C LEU A 134 -6.55 -8.99 0.07
N SER A 135 -7.57 -8.35 0.64
CA SER A 135 -8.97 -8.66 0.43
C SER A 135 -9.83 -7.40 0.48
N GLY A 136 -11.07 -7.47 -0.01
CA GLY A 136 -12.04 -6.38 0.12
C GLY A 136 -12.74 -6.32 1.49
N ALA A 137 -12.56 -7.35 2.33
CA ALA A 137 -13.18 -7.50 3.64
C ALA A 137 -12.16 -7.32 4.76
N GLU A 138 -12.64 -6.85 5.92
CA GLU A 138 -11.86 -6.83 7.16
C GLU A 138 -11.47 -8.25 7.60
N PRO A 139 -10.32 -8.43 8.26
CA PRO A 139 -9.35 -7.40 8.66
C PRO A 139 -8.39 -6.96 7.52
N TYR A 140 -8.40 -7.68 6.39
CA TYR A 140 -7.40 -7.52 5.32
C TYR A 140 -7.62 -6.31 4.41
N ALA A 141 -8.81 -5.69 4.44
CA ALA A 141 -9.07 -4.45 3.71
C ALA A 141 -8.11 -3.32 4.14
N SER A 142 -7.76 -3.29 5.43
CA SER A 142 -6.85 -2.32 6.02
C SER A 142 -5.39 -2.43 5.52
N ASN A 143 -4.99 -3.58 4.96
CA ASN A 143 -3.64 -3.81 4.43
C ASN A 143 -3.37 -3.11 3.09
N TRP A 144 -4.42 -2.71 2.36
CA TRP A 144 -4.25 -2.13 1.02
C TRP A 144 -3.52 -0.80 1.01
N ARG A 145 -3.82 0.08 1.97
CA ARG A 145 -3.17 1.40 2.06
C ARG A 145 -1.65 1.29 2.23
N PRO A 146 -1.10 0.60 3.24
CA PRO A 146 0.36 0.48 3.38
C PRO A 146 1.01 -0.22 2.18
N VAL A 147 0.31 -1.15 1.50
CA VAL A 147 0.80 -1.75 0.25
C VAL A 147 0.87 -0.74 -0.88
N ILE A 148 -0.20 0.02 -1.13
CA ILE A 148 -0.24 1.05 -2.18
C ILE A 148 0.84 2.11 -1.95
N GLU A 149 0.97 2.61 -0.70
CA GLU A 149 2.01 3.58 -0.33
C GLU A 149 3.42 3.01 -0.59
N THR A 150 3.66 1.75 -0.21
CA THR A 150 4.95 1.07 -0.45
C THR A 150 5.22 0.90 -1.94
N LEU A 151 4.22 0.47 -2.72
CA LEU A 151 4.34 0.30 -4.17
C LEU A 151 4.64 1.62 -4.87
N SER A 152 3.91 2.69 -4.56
CA SER A 152 4.17 4.04 -5.11
C SER A 152 5.60 4.49 -4.84
N ALA A 153 6.05 4.41 -3.59
CA ALA A 153 7.39 4.85 -3.21
C ALA A 153 8.52 4.07 -3.91
N ARG A 154 8.30 2.78 -4.23
CA ARG A 154 9.27 1.96 -4.96
C ARG A 154 9.21 2.21 -6.47
N LEU A 155 8.01 2.30 -7.04
CA LEU A 155 7.80 2.57 -8.46
C LEU A 155 8.41 3.91 -8.89
N ASP A 156 8.27 4.96 -8.07
CA ASP A 156 8.89 6.27 -8.36
C ASP A 156 10.40 6.16 -8.58
N ARG A 157 11.09 5.37 -7.75
CA ARG A 157 12.55 5.16 -7.86
C ARG A 157 12.90 4.35 -9.10
N ILE A 158 12.18 3.24 -9.31
CA ILE A 158 12.39 2.35 -10.45
C ILE A 158 12.18 3.08 -11.78
N VAL A 159 11.13 3.90 -11.89
CA VAL A 159 10.89 4.75 -13.07
C VAL A 159 12.09 5.64 -13.35
N GLU A 160 12.65 6.31 -12.34
CA GLU A 160 13.80 7.17 -12.53
C GLU A 160 15.06 6.39 -12.95
N ASP A 161 15.27 5.20 -12.39
CA ASP A 161 16.37 4.32 -12.77
C ASP A 161 16.25 3.86 -14.23
N PHE A 162 15.05 3.47 -14.69
CA PHE A 162 14.83 3.11 -16.09
C PHE A 162 14.93 4.31 -17.04
N ARG A 163 14.47 5.50 -16.64
CA ARG A 163 14.73 6.74 -17.41
C ARG A 163 16.24 7.01 -17.52
N ARG A 164 17.01 6.77 -16.46
CA ARG A 164 18.46 6.89 -16.48
C ARG A 164 19.10 5.85 -17.42
N ILE A 165 18.59 4.62 -17.44
CA ILE A 165 19.02 3.57 -18.40
C ILE A 165 18.75 4.03 -19.83
N VAL A 166 17.54 4.49 -20.17
CA VAL A 166 17.21 5.01 -21.51
C VAL A 166 18.19 6.10 -21.94
N ARG A 167 18.47 7.08 -21.07
CA ARG A 167 19.45 8.15 -21.37
C ARG A 167 20.84 7.59 -21.69
N ARG A 168 21.30 6.58 -20.93
CA ARG A 168 22.60 5.96 -21.16
C ARG A 168 22.66 5.11 -22.42
N VAL A 169 21.62 4.34 -22.72
CA VAL A 169 21.53 3.52 -23.94
C VAL A 169 21.50 4.42 -25.19
N ARG A 170 20.74 5.52 -25.16
CA ARG A 170 20.74 6.52 -26.25
C ARG A 170 22.12 7.15 -26.47
N ALA A 171 22.82 7.50 -25.39
CA ALA A 171 24.16 8.08 -25.47
C ALA A 171 25.24 7.10 -25.97
N ALA A 172 25.01 5.79 -25.78
CA ALA A 172 25.91 4.74 -26.25
C ALA A 172 25.70 4.36 -27.73
N GLU A 173 24.82 5.08 -28.46
CA GLU A 173 24.50 4.85 -29.88
C GLU A 173 24.13 3.37 -30.17
N THR A 174 23.46 2.74 -29.21
CA THR A 174 23.04 1.33 -29.28
C THR A 174 21.90 1.14 -30.31
N ASP A 175 21.61 -0.12 -30.67
CA ASP A 175 20.52 -0.48 -31.58
C ASP A 175 19.19 0.21 -31.20
N ARG A 176 18.49 0.75 -32.22
CA ARG A 176 17.17 1.39 -32.07
C ARG A 176 16.14 0.46 -31.42
N LEU A 177 16.22 -0.85 -31.68
CA LEU A 177 15.32 -1.83 -31.05
C LEU A 177 15.48 -1.85 -29.52
N LEU A 178 16.71 -1.75 -29.03
CA LEU A 178 17.01 -1.75 -27.60
C LEU A 178 16.56 -0.44 -26.93
N ILE A 179 16.73 0.68 -27.63
CA ILE A 179 16.21 1.99 -27.18
C ILE A 179 14.68 1.91 -27.03
N ASN A 180 13.97 1.42 -28.05
CA ASN A 180 12.52 1.28 -28.02
C ASN A 180 12.05 0.34 -26.89
N GLY A 181 12.76 -0.77 -26.66
CA GLY A 181 12.45 -1.68 -25.55
C GLY A 181 12.58 -1.02 -24.18
N CYS A 182 13.65 -0.24 -23.96
CA CYS A 182 13.82 0.49 -22.71
C CYS A 182 12.75 1.58 -22.53
N GLU A 183 12.37 2.27 -23.61
CA GLU A 183 11.31 3.29 -23.59
C GLU A 183 9.95 2.67 -23.26
N ALA A 184 9.61 1.53 -23.87
CA ALA A 184 8.38 0.80 -23.57
C ALA A 184 8.32 0.37 -22.08
N VAL A 185 9.44 -0.08 -21.50
CA VAL A 185 9.51 -0.39 -20.05
C VAL A 185 9.20 0.85 -19.21
N VAL A 186 9.74 2.02 -19.57
CA VAL A 186 9.43 3.29 -18.87
C VAL A 186 7.93 3.63 -18.99
N GLU A 187 7.35 3.55 -20.18
CA GLU A 187 5.93 3.83 -20.40
C GLU A 187 5.02 2.90 -19.59
N MET A 188 5.35 1.61 -19.54
CA MET A 188 4.62 0.61 -18.73
C MET A 188 4.72 0.92 -17.23
N LEU A 189 5.92 1.28 -16.74
CA LEU A 189 6.13 1.66 -15.34
C LEU A 189 5.39 2.95 -14.96
N GLU A 190 5.39 3.96 -15.84
CA GLU A 190 4.64 5.20 -15.64
C GLU A 190 3.13 4.95 -15.62
N THR A 191 2.64 4.10 -16.52
CA THR A 191 1.23 3.67 -16.53
C THR A 191 0.86 2.96 -15.23
N LEU A 192 1.71 2.05 -14.77
CA LEU A 192 1.50 1.34 -13.51
C LEU A 192 1.49 2.31 -12.31
N LEU A 193 2.42 3.25 -12.27
CA LEU A 193 2.47 4.28 -11.22
C LEU A 193 1.18 5.10 -11.20
N LEU A 194 0.66 5.52 -12.35
CA LEU A 194 -0.61 6.25 -12.45
C LEU A 194 -1.79 5.41 -11.92
N VAL A 195 -1.83 4.12 -12.21
CA VAL A 195 -2.87 3.21 -11.70
C VAL A 195 -2.82 3.10 -10.17
N VAL A 196 -1.61 2.93 -9.61
CA VAL A 196 -1.42 2.85 -8.16
C VAL A 196 -1.76 4.17 -7.47
N GLN A 197 -1.35 5.31 -8.03
CA GLN A 197 -1.69 6.64 -7.51
C GLN A 197 -3.20 6.92 -7.55
N ARG A 198 -3.89 6.47 -8.61
CA ARG A 198 -5.34 6.57 -8.69
C ARG A 198 -6.03 5.75 -7.60
N ALA A 199 -5.55 4.52 -7.35
CA ALA A 199 -6.06 3.68 -6.28
C ALA A 199 -5.84 4.33 -4.89
N ASP A 200 -4.69 4.97 -4.65
CA ASP A 200 -4.42 5.75 -3.44
C ASP A 200 -5.40 6.92 -3.28
N ALA A 201 -5.56 7.74 -4.32
CA ALA A 201 -6.44 8.91 -4.29
C ALA A 201 -7.91 8.53 -4.01
N ASP A 202 -8.41 7.48 -4.66
CA ASP A 202 -9.77 6.99 -4.45
C ASP A 202 -9.97 6.48 -3.01
N SER A 203 -8.96 5.79 -2.45
CA SER A 203 -9.01 5.29 -1.06
C SER A 203 -9.05 6.43 -0.02
N ARG A 204 -8.28 7.49 -0.24
CA ARG A 204 -8.23 8.68 0.64
C ARG A 204 -9.51 9.49 0.57
N TYR A 205 -10.06 9.70 -0.63
CA TYR A 205 -11.27 10.47 -0.83
C TYR A 205 -12.48 9.84 -0.14
N VAL A 206 -12.63 8.52 -0.22
CA VAL A 206 -13.74 7.81 0.43
C VAL A 206 -13.62 7.88 1.95
N ARG A 207 -12.43 7.62 2.53
CA ARG A 207 -12.23 7.68 3.99
C ARG A 207 -12.58 9.06 4.54
N ASN A 208 -12.02 10.13 3.96
CA ASN A 208 -12.28 11.50 4.39
C ASN A 208 -13.78 11.86 4.36
N ARG A 209 -14.51 11.39 3.33
CA ARG A 209 -15.95 11.66 3.21
C ARG A 209 -16.78 10.89 4.24
N THR A 210 -16.39 9.65 4.56
CA THR A 210 -17.13 8.78 5.48
C THR A 210 -16.90 9.23 6.93
N ASP A 211 -15.64 9.56 7.27
CA ASP A 211 -15.25 10.04 8.60
C ASP A 211 -15.85 11.43 8.90
N GLN A 212 -15.80 12.37 7.95
CA GLN A 212 -16.40 13.71 8.15
C GLN A 212 -17.92 13.68 8.28
N ARG A 213 -18.63 12.90 7.44
CA ARG A 213 -20.10 12.85 7.50
C ARG A 213 -20.63 12.08 8.70
N GLN A 214 -19.92 11.04 9.15
CA GLN A 214 -20.32 10.33 10.38
C GLN A 214 -20.03 11.16 11.63
N GLY A 215 -18.89 11.85 11.69
CA GLY A 215 -18.57 12.78 12.78
C GLY A 215 -19.59 13.92 12.90
N GLU A 216 -19.95 14.56 11.78
CA GLU A 216 -20.95 15.63 11.74
C GLU A 216 -22.37 15.14 12.07
N LEU A 217 -22.77 13.96 11.58
CA LEU A 217 -24.07 13.38 11.89
C LEU A 217 -24.17 13.00 13.37
N LEU A 218 -23.14 12.39 13.94
CA LEU A 218 -23.10 12.03 15.35
C LEU A 218 -23.04 13.27 16.25
N SER A 219 -22.28 14.30 15.89
CA SER A 219 -22.25 15.57 16.63
C SER A 219 -23.59 16.30 16.58
N THR A 220 -24.27 16.28 15.42
CA THR A 220 -25.60 16.88 15.27
C THR A 220 -26.65 16.14 16.08
N ILE A 221 -26.58 14.80 16.12
CA ILE A 221 -27.47 13.97 16.94
C ILE A 221 -27.16 14.17 18.44
N GLU A 222 -25.89 14.24 18.84
CA GLU A 222 -25.50 14.53 20.23
C GLU A 222 -25.95 15.92 20.67
N GLN A 223 -25.84 16.93 19.80
CA GLN A 223 -26.31 18.28 20.07
C GLN A 223 -27.85 18.34 20.15
N ALA A 224 -28.56 17.66 19.24
CA ALA A 224 -30.01 17.58 19.27
C ALA A 224 -30.53 16.81 20.50
N THR A 225 -29.86 15.73 20.91
CA THR A 225 -30.23 14.97 22.12
C THR A 225 -29.90 15.73 23.41
N THR A 226 -28.85 16.56 23.41
CA THR A 226 -28.54 17.47 24.53
C THR A 226 -29.57 18.59 24.65
N GLN A 227 -30.13 19.09 23.53
CA GLN A 227 -31.21 20.09 23.54
C GLN A 227 -32.58 19.50 23.90
N LEU A 228 -32.79 18.21 23.62
CA LEU A 228 -34.01 17.48 23.99
C LEU A 228 -33.99 16.94 25.42
N GLN A 229 -32.88 17.09 26.15
CA GLN A 229 -32.79 16.73 27.57
C GLN A 229 -33.44 17.87 28.38
N PRO A 230 -34.71 17.71 28.83
CA PRO A 230 -35.38 18.78 29.56
C PRO A 230 -34.67 18.94 30.88
N GLN A 231 -34.52 20.19 31.34
CA GLN A 231 -34.12 20.55 32.69
C GLN A 231 -34.94 19.74 33.70
N SER A 232 -34.40 18.58 34.08
CA SER A 232 -34.93 17.71 35.10
C SER A 232 -33.95 17.80 36.25
N ASN A 233 -33.88 18.98 36.84
CA ASN A 233 -33.48 19.17 38.23
C ASN A 233 -33.67 20.63 38.64
N ASP A 234 -34.06 20.76 39.90
CA ASP A 234 -34.29 21.95 40.73
C ASP A 234 -35.72 22.49 40.68
N ASN A 235 -36.48 22.57 41.77
CA ASN A 235 -36.29 22.18 43.16
C ASN A 235 -37.67 22.21 43.85
N ALA A 236 -37.83 21.31 44.83
CA ALA A 236 -38.46 21.49 46.15
C ALA A 236 -39.90 22.03 46.24
#